data_AF-A0A915BJW9-F1
#
_entry.id   AF-A0A915BJW9-F1
#
_cell.length_a   1.000
_cell.length_b   1.000
_cell.length_c   1.000
_cell.angle_alpha   90.00
_cell.angle_beta   90.00
_cell.angle_gamma   90.00
#
_symmetry.space_group_name_H-M   'P 1'
#
loop_
_entity.id
_entity.type
_entity.pdbx_description
1 polymer ?
#
loop_
_entity_poly.entity_id
_entity_poly.type
_entity_poly.pdbx_seq_one_letter_code
_entity_poly.pdbx_strand_id
1 'polypeptide(L)'
;MRISLLIGICEYFSVAINSTDLKGEHFIFGLRTRVFRYKDYCVLPNVIQSKMSLGLNYYKRITLVLHADQKYLDKTISYQVDSWDGPVSLAVVIPSVSINKSIPATIEKITGLVTDVKGKLSVHIVYRWPMNCKEVSLENGWHVLSSALYPANTARNIARMLSRTKYLLIADYSHIFSLNFERQMSKLAEEVLHVNSKTVLVFRIFEANTTASRVPRDKHTLYEAYKKGEAVEFHALYSPGAHSIPGLEEWFRRNTSYDKPSLSFTLSYNRLSWEPQFVSTRTIPFHDEHFPYTNRDNTVLVRVYFFMQKFVLLPMLLIYSNL
;
A
#
# COMPACT_ATOMS: atom_id res chain seq x y z
N MET A 1 -25.90 -41.28 -6.37
CA MET A 1 -25.06 -40.41 -5.52
C MET A 1 -24.37 -39.40 -6.43
N ARG A 2 -25.02 -38.26 -6.71
CA ARG A 2 -24.48 -37.16 -7.54
C ARG A 2 -23.97 -36.09 -6.60
N ILE A 3 -22.68 -35.80 -6.65
CA ILE A 3 -22.06 -34.68 -5.94
C ILE A 3 -22.26 -33.45 -6.82
N SER A 4 -23.16 -32.57 -6.39
CA SER A 4 -23.38 -31.27 -7.01
C SER A 4 -22.22 -30.36 -6.68
N LEU A 5 -21.39 -30.03 -7.68
CA LEU A 5 -20.46 -28.90 -7.62
C LEU A 5 -21.29 -27.62 -7.57
N LEU A 6 -21.35 -26.98 -6.41
CA LEU A 6 -21.76 -25.58 -6.28
C LEU A 6 -20.64 -24.71 -6.86
N ILE A 7 -20.77 -24.40 -8.15
CA ILE A 7 -20.03 -23.31 -8.78
C ILE A 7 -20.63 -22.02 -8.22
N GLY A 8 -20.01 -21.48 -7.18
CA GLY A 8 -20.34 -20.16 -6.65
C GLY A 8 -20.02 -19.11 -7.71
N ILE A 9 -21.07 -18.54 -8.30
CA ILE A 9 -20.99 -17.34 -9.12
C ILE A 9 -20.47 -16.23 -8.21
N CYS A 10 -19.20 -15.85 -8.39
CA CYS A 10 -18.61 -14.71 -7.71
C CYS A 10 -19.12 -13.44 -8.41
N GLU A 11 -20.19 -12.85 -7.88
CA GLU A 11 -20.65 -11.53 -8.31
C GLU A 11 -19.54 -10.51 -8.02
N TYR A 12 -18.91 -10.02 -9.08
CA TYR A 12 -17.98 -8.91 -9.04
C TYR A 12 -18.74 -7.64 -8.63
N PHE A 13 -18.80 -7.35 -7.33
CA PHE A 13 -19.22 -6.03 -6.85
C PHE A 13 -18.10 -5.02 -7.15
N SER A 14 -18.09 -4.52 -8.38
CA SER A 14 -17.44 -3.24 -8.69
C SER A 14 -18.18 -2.15 -7.91
N VAL A 15 -17.65 -1.72 -6.76
CA VAL A 15 -18.11 -0.49 -6.12
C VAL A 15 -17.66 0.67 -7.01
N ALA A 16 -18.48 1.00 -8.00
CA ALA A 16 -18.36 2.23 -8.76
C ALA A 16 -18.62 3.40 -7.80
N ILE A 17 -17.72 4.39 -7.77
CA ILE A 17 -18.04 5.68 -7.16
C ILE A 17 -19.18 6.25 -8.02
N ASN A 18 -20.40 6.28 -7.50
CA ASN A 18 -21.50 6.89 -8.21
C ASN A 18 -21.17 8.38 -8.42
N SER A 19 -21.35 8.88 -9.65
CA SER A 19 -21.05 10.27 -10.00
C SER A 19 -21.85 11.30 -9.18
N THR A 20 -22.92 10.85 -8.50
CA THR A 20 -23.75 11.63 -7.59
C THR A 20 -23.16 11.87 -6.20
N ASP A 21 -22.09 11.17 -5.81
CA ASP A 21 -21.40 11.32 -4.51
C ASP A 21 -20.29 12.39 -4.49
N LEU A 22 -20.05 13.05 -5.62
CA LEU A 22 -19.13 14.19 -5.74
C LEU A 22 -19.89 15.50 -5.51
N LYS A 23 -20.19 15.84 -4.25
CA LYS A 23 -20.90 17.11 -3.95
C LYS A 23 -19.97 18.17 -3.34
N GLY A 24 -19.80 19.25 -4.10
CA GLY A 24 -19.41 20.58 -3.63
C GLY A 24 -17.90 20.84 -3.52
N GLU A 25 -17.43 21.93 -4.14
CA GLU A 25 -16.18 22.56 -3.71
C GLU A 25 -16.46 23.32 -2.43
N HIS A 26 -15.78 22.92 -1.35
CA HIS A 26 -15.88 23.60 -0.07
C HIS A 26 -14.52 24.22 0.27
N PHE A 27 -14.54 25.44 0.80
CA PHE A 27 -13.38 25.97 1.50
C PHE A 27 -13.39 25.37 2.90
N ILE A 28 -12.51 24.40 3.14
CA ILE A 28 -12.31 23.82 4.46
C ILE A 28 -10.96 24.34 4.96
N PHE A 29 -10.99 25.15 6.02
CA PHE A 29 -9.82 25.77 6.65
C PHE A 29 -8.89 26.51 5.64
N GLY A 30 -9.48 27.21 4.67
CA GLY A 30 -8.72 27.95 3.65
C GLY A 30 -8.14 27.10 2.52
N LEU A 31 -8.29 25.78 2.56
CA LEU A 31 -7.93 24.86 1.47
C LEU A 31 -9.16 24.61 0.59
N ARG A 32 -9.02 24.85 -0.71
CA ARG A 32 -10.01 24.46 -1.71
C ARG A 32 -9.89 22.95 -1.95
N THR A 33 -10.64 22.15 -1.21
CA THR A 33 -10.67 20.69 -1.38
C THR A 33 -12.10 20.19 -1.48
N ARG A 34 -12.32 19.21 -2.35
CA ARG A 34 -13.63 18.57 -2.54
C ARG A 34 -13.76 17.45 -1.52
N VAL A 35 -14.68 17.57 -0.57
CA VAL A 35 -15.00 16.44 0.30
C VAL A 35 -15.94 15.50 -0.42
N PHE A 36 -15.68 14.21 -0.35
CA PHE A 36 -16.64 13.21 -0.79
C PHE A 36 -16.90 12.19 0.31
N ARG A 37 -18.06 11.56 0.22
CA ARG A 37 -18.47 10.50 1.13
C ARG A 37 -18.04 9.14 0.55
N TYR A 38 -17.46 8.30 1.39
CA TYR A 38 -17.22 6.89 1.10
C TYR A 38 -17.81 6.05 2.22
N LYS A 39 -19.01 5.48 2.00
CA LYS A 39 -19.78 4.75 3.03
C LYS A 39 -19.98 5.63 4.29
N ASP A 40 -19.45 5.22 5.43
CA ASP A 40 -19.50 5.95 6.70
C ASP A 40 -18.33 6.93 6.89
N TYR A 41 -17.54 7.18 5.84
CA TYR A 41 -16.34 8.00 5.92
C TYR A 41 -16.47 9.26 5.07
N CYS A 42 -15.88 10.34 5.59
CA CYS A 42 -15.62 11.55 4.82
C CYS A 42 -14.15 11.59 4.41
N VAL A 43 -13.92 11.93 3.16
CA VAL A 43 -12.60 11.92 2.55
C VAL A 43 -12.27 13.30 2.02
N LEU A 44 -11.14 13.85 2.46
CA LEU A 44 -10.53 15.04 1.89
C LEU A 44 -9.36 14.56 1.01
N PRO A 45 -9.56 14.44 -0.31
CA PRO A 45 -8.52 14.00 -1.21
C PRO A 45 -7.50 15.12 -1.44
N ASN A 46 -6.23 14.73 -1.59
CA ASN A 46 -5.17 15.61 -2.07
C ASN A 46 -5.01 16.89 -1.24
N VAL A 47 -5.17 16.79 0.09
CA VAL A 47 -4.82 17.90 1.00
C VAL A 47 -3.34 18.29 0.83
N ILE A 48 -2.53 17.32 0.42
CA ILE A 48 -1.25 17.51 -0.25
C ILE A 48 -1.37 16.79 -1.60
N GLN A 49 -1.05 17.48 -2.69
CA GLN A 49 -1.02 16.91 -4.03
C GLN A 49 0.41 16.81 -4.56
N SER A 50 0.80 15.61 -4.98
CA SER A 50 2.10 15.40 -5.64
C SER A 50 2.16 16.08 -7.01
N LYS A 51 3.27 16.78 -7.29
CA LYS A 51 3.62 17.29 -8.62
C LYS A 51 3.82 16.17 -9.63
N MET A 52 4.35 15.02 -9.22
CA MET A 52 4.50 13.84 -10.08
C MET A 52 3.15 13.37 -10.65
N SER A 53 2.04 13.57 -9.90
CA SER A 53 0.69 13.25 -10.37
C SER A 53 0.23 14.08 -11.58
N LEU A 54 0.90 15.20 -11.87
CA LEU A 54 0.59 16.08 -12.98
C LEU A 54 1.41 15.74 -14.25
N GLY A 55 2.39 14.85 -14.14
CA GLY A 55 3.27 14.49 -15.27
C GLY A 55 2.59 13.55 -16.26
N LEU A 56 2.96 13.68 -17.55
CA LEU A 56 2.43 12.86 -18.65
C LEU A 56 2.68 11.35 -18.44
N ASN A 57 3.83 10.99 -17.87
CA ASN A 57 4.20 9.60 -17.62
C ASN A 57 3.57 9.01 -16.35
N TYR A 58 2.77 9.78 -15.59
CA TYR A 58 2.21 9.35 -14.32
C TYR A 58 1.46 8.02 -14.44
N TYR A 59 0.62 7.87 -15.47
CA TYR A 59 -0.17 6.67 -15.69
C TYR A 59 0.66 5.38 -15.76
N LYS A 60 1.91 5.43 -16.25
CA LYS A 60 2.80 4.27 -16.40
C LYS A 60 3.60 3.94 -15.14
N ARG A 61 3.59 4.80 -14.12
CA ARG A 61 4.29 4.58 -12.85
C ARG A 61 3.56 3.56 -11.98
N ILE A 62 4.21 3.10 -10.91
CA ILE A 62 3.57 2.33 -9.85
C ILE A 62 3.27 3.28 -8.70
N THR A 63 2.02 3.38 -8.26
CA THR A 63 1.74 4.10 -7.00
C THR A 63 1.96 3.18 -5.82
N LEU A 64 2.76 3.63 -4.87
CA LEU A 64 2.81 3.06 -3.52
C LEU A 64 1.58 3.54 -2.75
N VAL A 65 0.70 2.61 -2.41
CA VAL A 65 -0.52 2.84 -1.66
C VAL A 65 -0.23 2.55 -0.19
N LEU A 66 -0.37 3.59 0.64
CA LEU A 66 -0.10 3.55 2.07
C LEU A 66 -1.32 4.00 2.85
N HIS A 67 -1.37 3.57 4.10
CA HIS A 67 -2.32 4.08 5.08
C HIS A 67 -1.64 4.25 6.44
N ALA A 68 -2.10 5.20 7.23
CA ALA A 68 -1.64 5.41 8.59
C ALA A 68 -2.75 5.93 9.49
N ASP A 69 -2.67 5.63 10.78
CA ASP A 69 -3.40 6.37 11.82
C ASP A 69 -2.59 7.63 12.14
N GLN A 70 -3.25 8.79 12.28
CA GLN A 70 -2.63 10.06 12.65
C GLN A 70 -1.66 9.95 13.84
N LYS A 71 -1.99 9.10 14.83
CA LYS A 71 -1.18 8.94 16.03
C LYS A 71 0.16 8.25 15.77
N TYR A 72 0.23 7.40 14.74
CA TYR A 72 1.44 6.65 14.36
C TYR A 72 2.26 7.33 13.26
N LEU A 73 1.83 8.50 12.77
CA LEU A 73 2.68 9.31 11.89
C LEU A 73 3.94 9.74 12.66
N ASP A 74 5.10 9.47 12.11
CA ASP A 74 6.40 9.75 12.71
C ASP A 74 7.46 9.83 11.59
N LYS A 75 8.76 9.88 11.92
CA LYS A 75 9.84 9.96 10.93
C LYS A 75 9.92 8.76 9.98
N THR A 76 9.25 7.64 10.28
CA THR A 76 9.19 6.48 9.38
C THR A 76 8.67 6.85 8.00
N ILE A 77 7.64 7.72 7.92
CA ILE A 77 7.05 8.11 6.64
C ILE A 77 8.09 8.76 5.72
N SER A 78 9.05 9.51 6.26
CA SER A 78 10.09 10.14 5.45
C SER A 78 10.98 9.07 4.84
N TYR A 79 11.46 8.10 5.62
CA TYR A 79 12.29 7.01 5.10
C TYR A 79 11.56 6.17 4.05
N GLN A 80 10.28 5.87 4.30
CA GLN A 80 9.46 5.13 3.35
C GLN A 80 9.29 5.90 2.04
N VAL A 81 8.84 7.15 2.12
CA VAL A 81 8.65 8.02 0.95
C VAL A 81 9.98 8.18 0.21
N ASP A 82 11.07 8.51 0.90
CA ASP A 82 12.40 8.73 0.33
C ASP A 82 12.93 7.49 -0.38
N SER A 83 12.69 6.30 0.17
CA SER A 83 13.12 5.04 -0.44
C SER A 83 12.38 4.66 -1.73
N TRP A 84 11.19 5.23 -1.97
CA TRP A 84 10.35 4.91 -3.11
C TRP A 84 10.54 5.93 -4.25
N ASP A 85 10.93 5.48 -5.44
CA ASP A 85 11.23 6.38 -6.58
C ASP A 85 10.01 6.79 -7.42
N GLY A 86 8.82 6.29 -7.06
CA GLY A 86 7.56 6.57 -7.75
C GLY A 86 6.59 7.45 -6.96
N PRO A 87 5.34 7.58 -7.42
CA PRO A 87 4.32 8.29 -6.69
C PRO A 87 3.82 7.52 -5.47
N VAL A 88 3.40 8.25 -4.44
CA VAL A 88 2.85 7.72 -3.19
C VAL A 88 1.45 8.28 -2.97
N SER A 89 0.48 7.43 -2.62
CA SER A 89 -0.85 7.82 -2.18
C SER A 89 -1.05 7.33 -0.75
N LEU A 90 -1.13 8.27 0.19
CA LEU A 90 -1.25 8.00 1.62
C LEU A 90 -2.63 8.42 2.11
N ALA A 91 -3.40 7.46 2.63
CA ALA A 91 -4.61 7.74 3.40
C ALA A 91 -4.26 7.86 4.89
N VAL A 92 -4.50 9.02 5.49
CA VAL A 92 -4.35 9.24 6.93
C VAL A 92 -5.71 9.23 7.58
N VAL A 93 -5.93 8.24 8.44
CA VAL A 93 -7.13 8.15 9.26
C VAL A 93 -6.92 9.03 10.49
N ILE A 94 -7.80 10.02 10.66
CA ILE A 94 -7.80 10.91 11.82
C ILE A 94 -8.99 10.57 12.73
N PRO A 95 -8.92 10.89 14.04
CA PRO A 95 -10.07 10.80 14.92
C PRO A 95 -11.22 11.70 14.42
N SER A 96 -12.46 11.22 14.60
CA SER A 96 -13.66 12.00 14.30
C SER A 96 -13.95 13.10 15.32
N VAL A 97 -13.14 13.22 16.37
CA VAL A 97 -13.23 14.28 17.38
C VAL A 97 -12.24 15.40 17.06
N SER A 98 -12.63 16.64 17.35
CA SER A 98 -11.80 17.84 17.08
C SER A 98 -11.23 17.93 15.65
N ILE A 99 -11.99 17.50 14.64
CA ILE A 99 -11.60 17.47 13.21
C ILE A 99 -10.97 18.81 12.76
N ASN A 100 -11.53 19.95 13.22
CA ASN A 100 -11.02 21.29 12.93
C ASN A 100 -9.58 21.53 13.40
N LYS A 101 -9.13 20.80 14.44
CA LYS A 101 -7.75 20.82 14.95
C LYS A 101 -6.92 19.68 14.36
N SER A 102 -7.52 18.48 14.23
CA SER A 102 -6.84 17.27 13.75
C SER A 102 -6.38 17.38 12.30
N ILE A 103 -7.16 18.00 11.42
CA ILE A 103 -6.78 18.18 10.00
C ILE A 103 -5.54 19.07 9.86
N PRO A 104 -5.53 20.34 10.34
CA PRO A 104 -4.35 21.19 10.25
C PRO A 104 -3.12 20.56 10.91
N ALA A 105 -3.27 19.99 12.11
CA ALA A 105 -2.17 19.33 12.82
C ALA A 105 -1.57 18.16 12.03
N THR A 106 -2.40 17.38 11.32
CA THR A 106 -1.93 16.29 10.46
C THR A 106 -1.13 16.83 9.27
N ILE A 107 -1.63 17.88 8.61
CA ILE A 107 -0.96 18.49 7.46
C ILE A 107 0.38 19.09 7.87
N GLU A 108 0.41 19.83 8.99
CA GLU A 108 1.62 20.40 9.56
C GLU A 108 2.64 19.31 9.90
N LYS A 109 2.20 18.25 10.59
CA LYS A 109 3.04 17.11 10.96
C LYS A 109 3.69 16.45 9.73
N ILE A 110 2.92 16.16 8.69
CA ILE A 110 3.46 15.54 7.46
C ILE A 110 4.42 16.49 6.75
N THR A 111 4.07 17.78 6.68
CA THR A 111 4.90 18.80 6.02
C THR A 111 6.23 19.02 6.75
N GLY A 112 6.26 18.84 8.07
CA GLY A 112 7.48 18.90 8.87
C GLY A 112 8.33 17.62 8.84
N LEU A 113 7.73 16.45 8.53
CA LEU A 113 8.43 15.16 8.51
C LEU A 113 9.04 14.85 7.15
N VAL A 114 8.35 15.16 6.06
CA VAL A 114 8.80 14.84 4.70
C VAL A 114 9.44 16.08 4.10
N THR A 115 10.64 15.95 3.54
CA THR A 115 11.41 17.09 2.99
C THR A 115 10.89 17.53 1.61
N ASP A 116 10.58 16.57 0.73
CA ASP A 116 9.97 16.83 -0.59
C ASP A 116 8.50 16.33 -0.66
N VAL A 117 7.68 16.89 0.23
CA VAL A 117 6.24 16.56 0.36
C VAL A 117 5.50 16.70 -0.96
N LYS A 118 5.86 17.70 -1.78
CA LYS A 118 5.18 17.98 -3.05
C LYS A 118 5.77 17.25 -4.24
N GLY A 119 6.92 16.57 -4.10
CA GLY A 119 7.50 15.79 -5.19
C GLY A 119 6.62 14.62 -5.57
N LYS A 120 6.57 13.61 -4.69
CA LYS A 120 5.94 12.30 -4.95
C LYS A 120 4.77 11.93 -4.05
N LEU A 121 4.57 12.62 -2.93
CA LEU A 121 3.55 12.27 -1.94
C LEU A 121 2.21 12.98 -2.22
N SER A 122 1.13 12.20 -2.30
CA SER A 122 -0.25 12.71 -2.23
C SER A 122 -0.88 12.22 -0.94
N VAL A 123 -1.49 13.12 -0.17
CA VAL A 123 -2.10 12.81 1.13
C VAL A 123 -3.60 13.03 1.06
N HIS A 124 -4.34 12.07 1.61
CA HIS A 124 -5.78 12.08 1.70
C HIS A 124 -6.16 11.91 3.18
N ILE A 125 -7.03 12.77 3.71
CA ILE A 125 -7.54 12.63 5.08
C ILE A 125 -8.83 11.84 5.06
N VAL A 126 -8.96 10.89 5.98
CA VAL A 126 -10.13 10.04 6.15
C VAL A 126 -10.59 10.13 7.61
N TYR A 127 -11.87 10.38 7.84
CA TYR A 127 -12.47 10.27 9.18
C TYR A 127 -13.87 9.70 9.07
N ARG A 128 -14.30 8.99 10.13
CA ARG A 128 -15.63 8.38 10.15
C ARG A 128 -16.66 9.44 10.48
N TRP A 129 -17.70 9.56 9.66
CA TRP A 129 -18.83 10.45 9.91
C TRP A 129 -20.09 9.94 9.20
N PRO A 130 -20.99 9.24 9.91
CA PRO A 130 -22.13 8.55 9.28
C PRO A 130 -23.26 9.48 8.85
N MET A 131 -23.36 10.69 9.42
CA MET A 131 -24.55 11.54 9.27
C MET A 131 -24.59 12.40 8.00
N ASN A 132 -23.43 12.83 7.47
CA ASN A 132 -23.16 13.40 6.12
C ASN A 132 -21.92 14.32 6.19
N CYS A 133 -21.15 14.46 5.11
CA CYS A 133 -19.90 15.25 5.11
C CYS A 133 -20.07 16.77 5.07
N LYS A 134 -21.23 17.30 5.52
CA LYS A 134 -21.59 18.71 5.37
C LYS A 134 -21.41 19.54 6.65
N GLU A 135 -21.50 18.93 7.83
CA GLU A 135 -21.37 19.64 9.11
C GLU A 135 -20.12 19.18 9.85
N VAL A 136 -19.14 20.09 9.97
CA VAL A 136 -17.93 19.92 10.80
C VAL A 136 -18.13 20.70 12.11
N SER A 137 -19.22 20.39 12.82
CA SER A 137 -19.55 21.01 14.11
C SER A 137 -19.34 19.97 15.21
N LEU A 138 -18.40 20.26 16.11
CA LEU A 138 -17.90 19.36 17.15
C LEU A 138 -17.92 20.08 18.48
N GLU A 139 -18.83 19.68 19.36
CA GLU A 139 -18.59 19.87 20.79
C GLU A 139 -18.80 18.58 21.60
N ASN A 140 -19.72 17.67 21.23
CA ASN A 140 -19.89 16.42 21.99
C ASN A 140 -20.35 15.24 21.13
N GLY A 141 -19.64 14.12 21.24
CA GLY A 141 -20.26 12.79 21.16
C GLY A 141 -20.14 12.03 19.85
N TRP A 142 -18.95 11.48 19.57
CA TRP A 142 -18.76 10.05 19.24
C TRP A 142 -17.36 9.67 19.73
N HIS A 143 -17.24 9.38 21.03
CA HIS A 143 -15.99 8.87 21.58
C HIS A 143 -15.79 7.40 21.16
N VAL A 144 -14.51 7.06 21.01
CA VAL A 144 -13.92 5.72 20.89
C VAL A 144 -13.83 5.18 19.46
N LEU A 145 -12.70 5.47 18.80
CA LEU A 145 -12.04 4.43 18.01
C LEU A 145 -10.95 3.83 18.92
N SER A 146 -11.26 2.70 19.55
CA SER A 146 -10.20 1.82 20.03
C SER A 146 -9.34 1.39 18.84
N SER A 147 -8.10 0.96 19.05
CA SER A 147 -7.26 0.41 17.98
C SER A 147 -7.92 -0.73 17.20
N ALA A 148 -8.89 -1.43 17.80
CA ALA A 148 -9.70 -2.47 17.16
C ALA A 148 -10.68 -1.93 16.08
N LEU A 149 -10.86 -0.62 15.99
CA LEU A 149 -11.74 0.05 15.02
C LEU A 149 -10.96 0.76 13.89
N TYR A 150 -9.64 0.57 13.80
CA TYR A 150 -8.84 1.15 12.72
C TYR A 150 -9.25 0.57 11.35
N PRO A 151 -9.73 1.38 10.40
CA PRO A 151 -10.31 0.88 9.16
C PRO A 151 -9.25 0.69 8.08
N ALA A 152 -8.29 -0.21 8.33
CA ALA A 152 -7.13 -0.43 7.45
C ALA A 152 -7.52 -0.67 5.99
N ASN A 153 -8.45 -1.61 5.75
CA ASN A 153 -8.90 -1.95 4.40
C ASN A 153 -9.66 -0.81 3.73
N THR A 154 -10.50 -0.07 4.46
CA THR A 154 -11.15 1.14 3.95
C THR A 154 -10.11 2.19 3.54
N ALA A 155 -9.10 2.44 4.38
CA ALA A 155 -8.04 3.41 4.10
C ALA A 155 -7.20 2.99 2.88
N ARG A 156 -6.83 1.71 2.78
CA ARG A 156 -6.16 1.13 1.60
C ARG A 156 -6.99 1.35 0.33
N ASN A 157 -8.29 1.03 0.39
CA ASN A 157 -9.20 1.19 -0.76
C ASN A 157 -9.34 2.66 -1.17
N ILE A 158 -9.50 3.58 -0.21
CA ILE A 158 -9.58 5.03 -0.48
C ILE A 158 -8.28 5.55 -1.13
N ALA A 159 -7.11 5.25 -0.58
CA ALA A 159 -5.84 5.64 -1.19
C ALA A 159 -5.70 5.06 -2.61
N ARG A 160 -6.11 3.80 -2.79
CA ARG A 160 -6.14 3.15 -4.10
C ARG A 160 -7.07 3.81 -5.11
N MET A 161 -8.24 4.26 -4.66
CA MET A 161 -9.23 4.97 -5.49
C MET A 161 -8.75 6.35 -5.91
N LEU A 162 -7.88 6.98 -5.12
CA LEU A 162 -7.38 8.33 -5.38
C LEU A 162 -6.07 8.38 -6.18
N SER A 163 -5.36 7.25 -6.30
CA SER A 163 -4.30 7.07 -7.30
C SER A 163 -4.86 7.09 -8.73
N ARG A 164 -4.08 7.52 -9.74
CA ARG A 164 -4.45 7.40 -11.17
C ARG A 164 -3.48 6.56 -12.00
N THR A 165 -2.55 5.86 -11.36
CA THR A 165 -1.59 5.01 -12.07
C THR A 165 -2.22 3.69 -12.49
N LYS A 166 -1.71 3.08 -13.56
CA LYS A 166 -2.15 1.76 -14.03
C LYS A 166 -1.72 0.64 -13.07
N TYR A 167 -0.55 0.80 -12.46
CA TYR A 167 0.05 -0.19 -11.57
C TYR A 167 0.09 0.32 -10.14
N LEU A 168 0.00 -0.62 -9.19
CA LEU A 168 -0.05 -0.32 -7.77
C LEU A 168 0.80 -1.31 -6.99
N LEU A 169 1.36 -0.82 -5.88
CA LEU A 169 1.86 -1.64 -4.80
C LEU A 169 1.18 -1.17 -3.50
N ILE A 170 0.56 -2.09 -2.77
CA ILE A 170 0.00 -1.80 -1.45
C ILE A 170 1.02 -2.33 -0.43
N ALA A 171 1.42 -1.49 0.51
CA ALA A 171 2.50 -1.80 1.44
C ALA A 171 2.19 -1.28 2.84
N ASP A 172 2.85 -1.88 3.83
CA ASP A 172 2.80 -1.43 5.21
C ASP A 172 3.70 -0.20 5.40
N TYR A 173 3.38 0.60 6.41
CA TYR A 173 4.00 1.90 6.68
C TYR A 173 5.52 1.83 6.97
N SER A 174 6.07 0.66 7.28
CA SER A 174 7.49 0.46 7.63
C SER A 174 8.35 -0.15 6.52
N HIS A 175 7.83 -0.30 5.29
CA HIS A 175 8.61 -0.89 4.18
C HIS A 175 9.61 0.11 3.58
N ILE A 176 10.86 -0.33 3.38
CA ILE A 176 11.97 0.43 2.79
C ILE A 176 12.45 -0.24 1.50
N PHE A 177 12.27 0.44 0.37
CA PHE A 177 12.47 -0.12 -0.96
C PHE A 177 13.93 -0.15 -1.38
N SER A 178 14.38 -1.18 -2.11
CA SER A 178 15.73 -1.15 -2.69
C SER A 178 15.93 0.07 -3.61
N LEU A 179 17.17 0.47 -3.86
CA LEU A 179 17.44 1.56 -4.81
C LEU A 179 16.83 1.24 -6.18
N ASN A 180 16.21 2.24 -6.81
CA ASN A 180 15.61 2.14 -8.14
C ASN A 180 14.49 1.09 -8.25
N PHE A 181 13.89 0.66 -7.13
CA PHE A 181 12.89 -0.43 -7.12
C PHE A 181 11.72 -0.11 -8.05
N GLU A 182 11.05 1.03 -7.86
CA GLU A 182 9.87 1.39 -8.66
C GLU A 182 10.22 1.55 -10.14
N ARG A 183 11.39 2.15 -10.43
CA ARG A 183 11.84 2.38 -11.81
C ARG A 183 12.09 1.07 -12.55
N GLN A 184 12.64 0.05 -11.88
CA GLN A 184 12.84 -1.27 -12.46
C GLN A 184 11.51 -2.03 -12.57
N MET A 185 10.71 -1.99 -11.52
CA MET A 185 9.44 -2.69 -11.41
C MET A 185 8.41 -2.18 -12.42
N SER A 186 8.39 -0.87 -12.71
CA SER A 186 7.46 -0.26 -13.67
C SER A 186 7.73 -0.70 -15.11
N LYS A 187 9.01 -0.82 -15.52
CA LYS A 187 9.38 -1.38 -16.83
C LYS A 187 8.84 -2.80 -16.99
N LEU A 188 9.04 -3.64 -15.98
CA LEU A 188 8.54 -5.01 -15.98
C LEU A 188 7.02 -5.10 -15.88
N ALA A 189 6.38 -4.20 -15.14
CA ALA A 189 4.93 -4.13 -15.09
C ALA A 189 4.33 -3.81 -16.47
N GLU A 190 4.98 -2.92 -17.24
CA GLU A 190 4.60 -2.63 -18.62
C GLU A 190 4.75 -3.82 -19.55
N GLU A 191 5.78 -4.64 -19.38
CA GLU A 191 6.00 -5.84 -20.20
C GLU A 191 5.07 -7.00 -19.81
N VAL A 192 4.90 -7.26 -18.52
CA VAL A 192 4.28 -8.50 -18.00
C VAL A 192 2.78 -8.31 -17.73
N LEU A 193 2.42 -7.25 -17.01
CA LEU A 193 1.06 -7.04 -16.53
C LEU A 193 0.16 -6.45 -17.63
N HIS A 194 0.74 -5.87 -18.66
CA HIS A 194 0.01 -5.46 -19.85
C HIS A 194 -0.57 -6.65 -20.61
N VAL A 195 0.19 -7.75 -20.70
CA VAL A 195 -0.18 -8.95 -21.47
C VAL A 195 -1.26 -9.76 -20.76
N ASN A 196 -1.17 -9.88 -19.43
CA ASN A 196 -2.16 -10.61 -18.64
C ASN A 196 -2.43 -9.91 -17.31
N SER A 197 -3.65 -9.37 -17.17
CA SER A 197 -4.10 -8.65 -15.96
C SER A 197 -4.31 -9.56 -14.74
N LYS A 198 -4.33 -10.88 -14.93
CA LYS A 198 -4.29 -11.88 -13.85
C LYS A 198 -2.87 -12.27 -13.42
N THR A 199 -1.85 -11.63 -13.98
CA THR A 199 -0.47 -11.80 -13.49
C THR A 199 -0.21 -10.79 -12.38
N VAL A 200 0.64 -11.15 -11.43
CA VAL A 200 1.25 -10.21 -10.48
C VAL A 200 2.77 -10.36 -10.47
N LEU A 201 3.44 -9.28 -10.11
CA LEU A 201 4.87 -9.24 -9.91
C LEU A 201 5.16 -9.33 -8.42
N VAL A 202 5.82 -10.39 -7.98
CA VAL A 202 6.12 -10.66 -6.57
C VAL A 202 7.59 -10.45 -6.32
N PHE A 203 7.91 -9.98 -5.13
CA PHE A 203 9.28 -9.72 -4.71
C PHE A 203 9.52 -10.26 -3.31
N ARG A 204 10.78 -10.53 -2.99
CA ARG A 204 11.19 -10.97 -1.65
C ARG A 204 11.15 -9.80 -0.68
N ILE A 205 10.77 -10.08 0.56
CA ILE A 205 10.83 -9.15 1.69
C ILE A 205 11.67 -9.75 2.81
N PHE A 206 12.46 -8.92 3.48
CA PHE A 206 13.33 -9.32 4.59
C PHE A 206 13.14 -8.37 5.77
N GLU A 207 13.37 -8.86 6.98
CA GLU A 207 13.53 -8.07 8.19
C GLU A 207 15.02 -7.87 8.45
N ALA A 208 15.44 -6.63 8.67
CA ALA A 208 16.81 -6.31 9.07
C ALA A 208 16.83 -5.74 10.48
N ASN A 209 17.74 -6.24 11.32
CA ASN A 209 17.97 -5.76 12.68
C ASN A 209 18.82 -4.48 12.67
N THR A 210 18.23 -3.39 12.17
CA THR A 210 18.92 -2.11 12.03
C THR A 210 17.93 -0.96 11.93
N THR A 211 18.42 0.27 12.04
CA THR A 211 17.59 1.48 11.88
C THR A 211 17.19 1.68 10.42
N ALA A 212 16.05 2.32 10.17
CA ALA A 212 15.56 2.64 8.82
C ALA A 212 16.61 3.31 7.89
N SER A 213 17.49 4.13 8.45
CA SER A 213 18.59 4.80 7.75
C SER A 213 19.78 3.89 7.36
N ARG A 214 19.88 2.70 7.93
CA ARG A 214 21.01 1.76 7.80
C ARG A 214 20.59 0.41 7.21
N VAL A 215 19.31 0.28 6.84
CA VAL A 215 18.79 -0.90 6.13
C VAL A 215 19.60 -1.06 4.85
N PRO A 216 20.02 -2.29 4.49
CA PRO A 216 20.58 -2.54 3.16
C PRO A 216 19.66 -1.96 2.09
N ARG A 217 20.20 -1.52 0.94
CA ARG A 217 19.37 -0.97 -0.15
C ARG A 217 19.69 -1.61 -1.49
N ASP A 218 20.62 -2.55 -1.50
CA ASP A 218 21.06 -3.32 -2.65
C ASP A 218 21.25 -4.79 -2.25
N LYS A 219 21.29 -5.66 -3.25
CA LYS A 219 21.34 -7.10 -3.04
C LYS A 219 22.65 -7.59 -2.43
N HIS A 220 23.76 -6.92 -2.71
CA HIS A 220 25.06 -7.32 -2.19
C HIS A 220 25.11 -7.04 -0.69
N THR A 221 24.76 -5.82 -0.26
CA THR A 221 24.71 -5.48 1.17
C THR A 221 23.68 -6.29 1.93
N LEU A 222 22.53 -6.61 1.33
CA LEU A 222 21.59 -7.56 1.95
C LEU A 222 22.22 -8.93 2.15
N TYR A 223 22.90 -9.47 1.14
CA TYR A 223 23.49 -10.81 1.25
C TYR A 223 24.54 -10.88 2.36
N GLU A 224 25.35 -9.82 2.52
CA GLU A 224 26.29 -9.72 3.63
C GLU A 224 25.57 -9.69 5.00
N ALA A 225 24.51 -8.89 5.14
CA ALA A 225 23.69 -8.86 6.36
C ALA A 225 23.01 -10.22 6.63
N TYR A 226 22.49 -10.87 5.60
CA TYR A 226 21.85 -12.19 5.68
C TYR A 226 22.83 -13.26 6.17
N LYS A 227 24.05 -13.31 5.62
CA LYS A 227 25.10 -14.24 6.09
C LYS A 227 25.50 -14.03 7.54
N LYS A 228 25.39 -12.80 8.05
CA LYS A 228 25.67 -12.45 9.45
C LYS A 228 24.49 -12.70 10.40
N GLY A 229 23.32 -13.07 9.88
CA GLY A 229 22.08 -13.16 10.67
C GLY A 229 21.48 -11.79 11.05
N GLU A 230 21.97 -10.70 10.45
CA GLU A 230 21.47 -9.33 10.65
C GLU A 230 20.25 -9.04 9.77
N ALA A 231 19.96 -9.90 8.80
CA ALA A 231 18.75 -9.87 8.00
C ALA A 231 18.19 -11.28 7.76
N VAL A 232 16.87 -11.43 7.78
CA VAL A 232 16.16 -12.72 7.59
C VAL A 232 14.96 -12.53 6.67
N GLU A 233 14.46 -13.60 6.03
CA GLU A 233 13.17 -13.49 5.30
C GLU A 233 12.08 -12.99 6.26
N PHE A 234 11.18 -12.15 5.76
CA PHE A 234 10.17 -11.51 6.61
C PHE A 234 9.30 -12.53 7.36
N HIS A 235 9.13 -12.31 8.66
CA HIS A 235 8.43 -13.21 9.58
C HIS A 235 9.03 -14.62 9.66
N ALA A 236 10.30 -14.83 9.27
CA ALA A 236 10.94 -16.15 9.38
C ALA A 236 10.94 -16.70 10.82
N LEU A 237 10.93 -15.83 11.84
CA LEU A 237 10.90 -16.23 13.25
C LEU A 237 9.48 -16.47 13.79
N TYR A 238 8.50 -15.67 13.35
CA TYR A 238 7.14 -15.66 13.91
C TYR A 238 6.12 -16.45 13.08
N SER A 239 6.29 -16.48 11.75
CA SER A 239 5.45 -17.21 10.81
C SER A 239 6.28 -17.84 9.69
N PRO A 240 7.09 -18.86 10.01
CA PRO A 240 8.00 -19.47 9.05
C PRO A 240 7.28 -19.92 7.78
N GLY A 241 7.77 -19.48 6.62
CA GLY A 241 7.24 -19.87 5.32
C GLY A 241 6.05 -19.04 4.79
N ALA A 242 5.43 -18.18 5.61
CA ALA A 242 4.30 -17.35 5.20
C ALA A 242 4.66 -16.38 4.07
N HIS A 243 5.88 -15.86 4.05
CA HIS A 243 6.37 -14.96 3.00
C HIS A 243 7.50 -15.54 2.15
N SER A 244 8.00 -16.75 2.49
CA SER A 244 9.14 -17.36 1.79
C SER A 244 8.84 -17.62 0.33
N ILE A 245 9.85 -17.36 -0.51
CA ILE A 245 9.81 -17.63 -1.96
C ILE A 245 10.89 -18.67 -2.29
N PRO A 246 10.60 -19.72 -3.08
CA PRO A 246 11.60 -20.75 -3.42
C PRO A 246 12.86 -20.19 -4.09
N GLY A 247 14.00 -20.86 -3.92
CA GLY A 247 15.25 -20.53 -4.59
C GLY A 247 15.96 -19.27 -4.05
N LEU A 248 16.07 -19.14 -2.73
CA LEU A 248 16.69 -17.98 -2.07
C LEU A 248 18.20 -17.91 -2.34
N GLU A 249 18.90 -19.04 -2.23
CA GLU A 249 20.34 -19.15 -2.46
C GLU A 249 20.72 -18.86 -3.92
N GLU A 250 20.01 -19.47 -4.86
CA GLU A 250 20.18 -19.22 -6.30
C GLU A 250 19.86 -17.78 -6.63
N TRP A 251 18.83 -17.22 -5.98
CA TRP A 251 18.50 -15.82 -6.10
C TRP A 251 19.68 -14.96 -5.63
N PHE A 252 20.27 -15.17 -4.44
CA PHE A 252 21.43 -14.38 -3.98
C PHE A 252 22.62 -14.47 -4.95
N ARG A 253 22.93 -15.66 -5.47
CA ARG A 253 24.06 -15.90 -6.38
C ARG A 253 23.90 -15.30 -7.78
N ARG A 254 22.66 -15.06 -8.23
CA ARG A 254 22.41 -14.52 -9.57
C ARG A 254 22.91 -13.09 -9.72
N ASN A 255 23.78 -12.81 -10.68
CA ASN A 255 24.11 -11.44 -11.04
C ASN A 255 22.89 -10.76 -11.69
N THR A 256 22.38 -9.70 -11.05
CA THR A 256 21.29 -8.87 -11.57
C THR A 256 21.86 -7.54 -12.03
N SER A 257 21.71 -7.24 -13.32
CA SER A 257 21.92 -5.88 -13.82
C SER A 257 20.68 -5.04 -13.53
N TYR A 258 20.88 -3.88 -12.89
CA TYR A 258 19.81 -2.91 -12.62
C TYR A 258 19.18 -2.35 -13.91
N ASP A 259 19.91 -2.38 -15.03
CA ASP A 259 19.47 -1.76 -16.28
C ASP A 259 18.49 -2.63 -17.07
N LYS A 260 18.52 -3.95 -16.84
CA LYS A 260 17.64 -4.95 -17.47
C LYS A 260 17.08 -5.88 -16.40
N PRO A 261 16.07 -5.43 -15.65
CA PRO A 261 15.42 -6.31 -14.70
C PRO A 261 14.78 -7.46 -15.49
N SER A 262 15.01 -8.70 -15.07
CA SER A 262 14.58 -9.91 -15.79
C SER A 262 13.71 -10.77 -14.90
N LEU A 263 12.75 -11.45 -15.53
CA LEU A 263 11.87 -12.40 -14.85
C LEU A 263 12.73 -13.55 -14.30
N SER A 264 12.60 -13.85 -13.01
CA SER A 264 13.34 -14.98 -12.44
C SER A 264 12.68 -16.32 -12.80
N PHE A 265 11.39 -16.46 -12.52
CA PHE A 265 10.57 -17.63 -12.86
C PHE A 265 9.09 -17.34 -12.56
N THR A 266 8.21 -18.23 -13.00
CA THR A 266 6.77 -18.18 -12.69
C THR A 266 6.44 -19.10 -11.51
N LEU A 267 5.60 -18.63 -10.59
CA LEU A 267 5.05 -19.38 -9.47
C LEU A 267 3.54 -19.56 -9.62
N SER A 268 3.03 -20.65 -9.04
CA SER A 268 1.60 -20.90 -8.87
C SER A 268 1.22 -20.74 -7.41
N TYR A 269 0.01 -20.26 -7.12
CA TYR A 269 -0.51 -20.19 -5.75
C TYR A 269 -0.91 -21.58 -5.26
N ASN A 270 -0.01 -22.27 -4.57
CA ASN A 270 -0.22 -23.64 -4.08
C ASN A 270 -0.19 -23.76 -2.54
N ARG A 271 -0.01 -22.64 -1.83
CA ARG A 271 0.08 -22.59 -0.36
C ARG A 271 -0.92 -21.58 0.17
N LEU A 272 -1.92 -22.07 0.90
CA LEU A 272 -2.99 -21.24 1.47
C LEU A 272 -2.50 -20.21 2.51
N SER A 273 -1.36 -20.47 3.13
CA SER A 273 -0.70 -19.58 4.10
C SER A 273 0.29 -18.62 3.46
N TRP A 274 0.50 -18.68 2.14
CA TRP A 274 1.46 -17.80 1.48
C TRP A 274 0.85 -16.42 1.25
N GLU A 275 1.53 -15.39 1.76
CA GLU A 275 1.13 -13.98 1.72
C GLU A 275 2.20 -13.12 1.03
N PRO A 276 2.37 -13.27 -0.29
CA PRO A 276 3.36 -12.47 -1.01
C PRO A 276 2.96 -11.00 -1.04
N GLN A 277 3.97 -10.12 -1.00
CA GLN A 277 3.82 -8.74 -1.41
C GLN A 277 3.99 -8.64 -2.94
N PHE A 278 3.18 -7.81 -3.59
CA PHE A 278 3.12 -7.83 -5.05
C PHE A 278 2.72 -6.50 -5.69
N VAL A 279 3.27 -6.25 -6.89
CA VAL A 279 2.78 -5.23 -7.81
C VAL A 279 1.73 -5.85 -8.73
N SER A 280 0.65 -5.11 -8.93
CA SER A 280 -0.47 -5.53 -9.76
C SER A 280 -1.00 -4.37 -10.61
N THR A 281 -1.92 -4.68 -11.51
CA THR A 281 -2.75 -3.63 -12.14
C THR A 281 -3.75 -3.08 -11.12
N ARG A 282 -4.23 -1.86 -11.35
CA ARG A 282 -5.26 -1.25 -10.53
C ARG A 282 -6.60 -1.99 -10.51
N THR A 283 -6.81 -2.93 -11.42
CA THR A 283 -8.07 -3.67 -11.60
C THR A 283 -8.27 -4.81 -10.61
N ILE A 284 -7.30 -5.09 -9.75
CA ILE A 284 -7.47 -6.10 -8.69
C ILE A 284 -8.66 -5.76 -7.77
N PRO A 285 -9.36 -6.76 -7.19
CA PRO A 285 -10.46 -6.52 -6.25
C PRO A 285 -10.05 -5.62 -5.09
N PHE A 286 -11.00 -4.89 -4.50
CA PHE A 286 -10.74 -4.12 -3.29
C PHE A 286 -10.48 -5.06 -2.10
N HIS A 287 -9.79 -4.55 -1.07
CA HIS A 287 -9.73 -5.28 0.19
C HIS A 287 -11.15 -5.38 0.75
N ASP A 288 -11.52 -6.54 1.27
CA ASP A 288 -12.79 -6.72 1.96
C ASP A 288 -12.75 -5.95 3.29
N GLU A 289 -13.59 -4.92 3.36
CA GLU A 289 -13.66 -4.00 4.51
C GLU A 289 -14.39 -4.59 5.72
N HIS A 290 -14.97 -5.79 5.60
CA HIS A 290 -15.57 -6.50 6.75
C HIS A 290 -14.52 -7.19 7.63
N PHE A 291 -13.28 -7.36 7.15
CA PHE A 291 -12.20 -7.94 7.94
C PHE A 291 -11.63 -6.90 8.91
N PRO A 292 -11.75 -7.11 10.23
CA PRO A 292 -11.21 -6.18 11.22
C PRO A 292 -9.69 -6.30 11.29
N TYR A 293 -9.01 -5.16 11.42
CA TYR A 293 -7.58 -5.13 11.74
C TYR A 293 -7.33 -5.76 13.12
N THR A 294 -6.31 -6.61 13.32
CA THR A 294 -5.19 -7.03 12.45
C THR A 294 -5.44 -8.34 11.68
N ASN A 295 -6.66 -8.87 11.69
CA ASN A 295 -6.91 -10.22 11.20
C ASN A 295 -6.72 -10.32 9.68
N ARG A 296 -5.80 -11.21 9.25
CA ARG A 296 -5.59 -11.57 7.84
C ARG A 296 -5.24 -10.38 6.94
N ASP A 297 -4.44 -9.46 7.47
CA ASP A 297 -4.18 -8.13 6.93
C ASP A 297 -4.02 -8.06 5.40
N ASN A 298 -3.00 -8.72 4.85
CA ASN A 298 -2.79 -8.83 3.41
C ASN A 298 -3.48 -10.07 2.80
N THR A 299 -3.76 -11.10 3.60
CA THR A 299 -4.46 -12.32 3.16
C THR A 299 -5.87 -12.08 2.62
N VAL A 300 -6.52 -10.97 3.01
CA VAL A 300 -7.87 -10.61 2.55
C VAL A 300 -7.93 -10.50 1.02
N LEU A 301 -6.93 -9.86 0.40
CA LEU A 301 -6.79 -9.83 -1.05
C LEU A 301 -6.38 -11.19 -1.62
N VAL A 302 -5.60 -11.94 -0.83
CA VAL A 302 -4.98 -13.19 -1.28
C VAL A 302 -6.02 -14.29 -1.51
N ARG A 303 -6.99 -14.46 -0.61
CA ARG A 303 -7.93 -15.59 -0.64
C ARG A 303 -8.90 -15.60 -1.83
N VAL A 304 -9.36 -14.43 -2.27
CA VAL A 304 -10.41 -14.34 -3.30
C VAL A 304 -9.83 -14.33 -4.72
N TYR A 305 -8.62 -13.78 -4.89
CA TYR A 305 -8.12 -13.43 -6.22
C TYR A 305 -7.03 -14.39 -6.75
N PHE A 306 -6.29 -15.09 -5.88
CA PHE A 306 -5.03 -15.72 -6.28
C PHE A 306 -5.08 -17.16 -6.81
N PHE A 307 -6.23 -17.83 -6.73
CA PHE A 307 -6.41 -19.13 -7.40
C PHE A 307 -6.29 -19.04 -8.93
N MET A 308 -6.32 -17.84 -9.52
CA MET A 308 -6.26 -17.64 -10.97
C MET A 308 -5.02 -16.90 -11.46
N GLN A 309 -4.02 -16.65 -10.61
CA GLN A 309 -2.92 -15.75 -10.95
C GLN A 309 -1.59 -16.44 -11.25
N LYS A 310 -0.85 -15.86 -12.21
CA LYS A 310 0.56 -16.16 -12.44
C LYS A 310 1.41 -15.17 -11.64
N PHE A 311 2.44 -15.67 -10.97
CA PHE A 311 3.30 -14.85 -10.13
C PHE A 311 4.68 -14.82 -10.75
N VAL A 312 5.26 -13.64 -10.91
CA VAL A 312 6.63 -13.50 -11.43
C VAL A 312 7.54 -12.93 -10.35
N LEU A 313 8.62 -13.65 -10.04
CA LEU A 313 9.58 -13.22 -9.02
C LEU A 313 10.57 -12.17 -9.52
N LEU A 314 10.76 -11.13 -8.70
CA LEU A 314 11.59 -9.96 -8.97
C LEU A 314 12.44 -9.52 -7.76
N PRO A 315 13.43 -8.63 -7.97
CA PRO A 315 14.35 -8.16 -6.93
C PRO A 315 13.65 -7.54 -5.71
N MET A 316 14.43 -7.48 -4.64
CA MET A 316 14.02 -7.51 -3.25
C MET A 316 13.58 -6.16 -2.69
N LEU A 317 12.64 -6.22 -1.76
CA LEU A 317 12.18 -5.17 -0.86
C LEU A 317 12.73 -5.47 0.54
N LEU A 318 13.00 -4.44 1.33
CA LEU A 318 13.43 -4.60 2.71
C LEU A 318 12.42 -3.98 3.66
N ILE A 319 12.29 -4.61 4.81
CA ILE A 319 11.49 -4.17 5.93
C ILE A 319 12.48 -4.04 7.08
N TYR A 320 12.43 -2.91 7.78
CA TYR A 320 13.24 -2.78 8.98
C TYR A 320 12.37 -3.14 10.17
N SER A 321 12.95 -3.94 11.06
CA SER A 321 12.32 -4.35 12.30
C SER A 321 13.39 -4.23 13.37
N ASN A 322 13.08 -3.53 14.47
CA ASN A 322 13.89 -3.62 15.68
C ASN A 322 13.59 -5.00 16.27
N LEU A 323 14.24 -6.05 15.75
CA LEU A 323 14.07 -7.42 16.24
C LEU A 323 14.29 -7.52 17.75
#